data_AF-A0AAN6TSU2-F1
#
_entry.id   AF-A0AAN6TSU2-F1
#
_cell.length_a   1.000
_cell.length_b   1.000
_cell.length_c   1.000
_cell.angle_alpha   90.00
_cell.angle_beta   90.00
_cell.angle_gamma   90.00
#
_symmetry.space_group_name_H-M   'P 1'
#
loop_
_entity.id
_entity.type
_entity.pdbx_description
1 polymer ?
#
loop_
_entity_poly.entity_id
_entity_poly.type
_entity_poly.pdbx_seq_one_letter_code
_entity_poly.pdbx_strand_id
1 'polypeptide(L)' 'MRSSVLSREHSGSDIANAIQDGLMVPVKKVQMGTHFRKIRHAGSEYYAPCEGGEPGAIAMTWKKVPPKRLRSRR' A
#
# COMPACT_ATOMS: atom_id res chain seq x y z
N MET A 1 -22.49 -8.18 37.32
CA MET A 1 -21.89 -8.20 35.96
C MET A 1 -20.55 -7.51 36.02
N ARG A 2 -19.44 -8.26 36.00
CA ARG A 2 -18.08 -7.71 35.94
C ARG A 2 -17.77 -7.48 34.46
N SER A 3 -17.66 -6.21 34.08
CA SER A 3 -17.11 -5.78 32.80
C SER A 3 -15.62 -6.13 32.78
N SER A 4 -15.32 -7.34 32.33
CA SER A 4 -13.97 -7.83 32.09
C SER A 4 -13.35 -6.98 30.98
N VAL A 5 -12.54 -6.00 31.39
CA VAL A 5 -11.67 -5.21 30.53
C VAL A 5 -10.85 -6.19 29.70
N LEU A 6 -11.10 -6.24 28.39
CA LEU A 6 -10.25 -6.94 27.42
C LEU A 6 -8.94 -6.15 27.22
N SER A 7 -8.19 -5.95 28.30
CA SER A 7 -6.78 -5.56 28.22
C SER A 7 -6.03 -6.82 27.85
N ARG A 8 -6.09 -7.20 26.57
CA ARG A 8 -5.20 -8.22 26.06
C ARG A 8 -3.80 -7.64 26.18
N GLU A 9 -3.01 -8.21 27.08
CA GLU A 9 -1.57 -8.03 27.14
C GLU A 9 -1.02 -8.54 25.79
N HIS A 10 -0.97 -7.68 24.77
CA HIS A 10 -0.35 -8.03 23.51
C HIS A 10 1.13 -8.28 23.80
N SER A 11 1.58 -9.51 23.55
CA SER A 11 2.99 -9.83 23.68
C SER A 11 3.77 -8.94 22.71
N GLY A 12 5.00 -8.54 23.05
CA GLY A 12 5.83 -7.71 22.16
C GLY A 12 5.94 -8.29 20.74
N SER A 13 5.82 -9.61 20.62
CA SER A 13 5.73 -10.35 19.36
C SER A 13 4.46 -10.05 18.54
N ASP A 14 3.29 -9.90 19.18
CA ASP A 14 2.02 -9.61 18.49
C ASP A 14 2.07 -8.22 17.85
N ILE A 15 2.66 -7.25 18.57
CA ILE A 15 2.87 -5.89 18.09
C ILE A 15 3.86 -5.89 16.92
N ALA A 16 4.97 -6.63 17.04
CA ALA A 16 5.95 -6.76 15.97
C ALA A 16 5.34 -7.38 14.70
N ASN A 17 4.55 -8.45 14.85
CA ASN A 17 3.88 -9.12 13.73
C ASN A 17 2.86 -8.17 13.05
N ALA A 18 2.06 -7.44 13.82
CA ALA A 18 1.10 -6.48 13.27
C ALA A 18 1.79 -5.34 12.50
N ILE A 19 2.94 -4.86 12.98
CA ILE A 19 3.74 -3.85 12.28
C ILE A 19 4.31 -4.44 10.97
N GLN A 20 4.87 -5.64 11.01
CA GLN A 20 5.41 -6.30 9.81
C GLN A 20 4.31 -6.50 8.76
N ASP A 21 3.13 -6.96 9.16
CA ASP A 21 1.99 -7.10 8.25
C ASP A 21 1.56 -5.75 7.67
N GLY A 22 1.50 -4.71 8.51
CA GLY A 22 1.18 -3.33 8.09
C GLY A 22 2.17 -2.79 7.05
N LEU A 23 3.46 -3.06 7.20
CA LEU A 23 4.50 -2.68 6.24
C LEU A 23 4.35 -3.38 4.89
N MET A 24 3.75 -4.58 4.87
CA MET A 24 3.51 -5.35 3.65
C MET A 24 2.20 -4.99 2.93
N VAL A 25 1.26 -4.32 3.59
CA VAL A 25 -0.03 -3.89 2.97
C VAL A 25 0.19 -3.03 1.72
N PRO A 26 1.07 -2.00 1.70
CA PRO A 26 1.34 -1.19 0.51
C PRO A 26 1.95 -2.01 -0.64
N VAL A 27 2.85 -2.94 -0.33
CA VAL A 27 3.50 -3.79 -1.34
C VAL A 27 2.48 -4.69 -2.02
N LYS A 28 1.60 -5.32 -1.24
CA LYS A 28 0.49 -6.15 -1.76
C LYS A 28 -0.44 -5.34 -2.66
N LYS A 29 -0.80 -4.11 -2.27
CA LYS A 29 -1.62 -3.20 -3.10
C LYS A 29 -0.99 -2.88 -4.45
N VAL A 30 0.31 -2.64 -4.49
CA VAL A 30 1.03 -2.44 -5.76
C VAL A 30 1.02 -3.72 -6.59
N GLN A 31 1.28 -4.87 -5.97
CA GLN A 31 1.39 -6.14 -6.69
C GLN A 31 0.06 -6.58 -7.33
N MET A 32 -1.05 -6.34 -6.65
CA MET A 32 -2.40 -6.68 -7.10
C MET A 32 -3.03 -5.60 -7.99
N GLY A 33 -2.39 -4.43 -8.13
CA GLY A 33 -2.87 -3.34 -8.98
C GLY A 33 -2.88 -3.72 -10.46
N THR A 34 -4.04 -3.55 -11.09
CA THR A 34 -4.24 -3.77 -12.54
C THR A 34 -4.16 -2.46 -13.34
N HIS A 35 -4.33 -1.33 -12.67
CA HIS A 35 -4.31 -0.01 -13.28
C HIS A 35 -3.38 0.92 -12.50
N PHE A 36 -2.63 1.73 -13.22
CA PHE A 36 -1.73 2.72 -12.64
C PHE A 36 -1.94 4.07 -13.31
N ARG A 37 -1.91 5.13 -12.50
CA ARG A 37 -1.98 6.51 -12.96
C ARG A 37 -0.62 7.18 -12.82
N LYS A 38 -0.27 7.99 -13.81
CA LYS A 38 0.90 8.88 -13.74
C LYS A 38 0.60 10.06 -12.83
N ILE A 39 1.46 10.27 -11.84
CA ILE A 39 1.42 11.41 -10.93
C ILE A 39 2.77 12.14 -11.00
N ARG A 40 2.74 13.46 -11.05
CA ARG A 40 3.95 14.28 -11.02
C ARG A 40 4.18 14.76 -9.59
N HIS A 41 5.36 14.50 -9.04
CA HIS A 41 5.72 14.91 -7.68
C HIS A 41 7.18 15.36 -7.65
N ALA A 42 7.45 16.52 -7.03
CA ALA A 42 8.80 17.10 -6.91
C ALA A 42 9.57 17.13 -8.26
N GLY A 43 8.88 17.51 -9.35
CA GLY A 43 9.46 17.59 -10.69
C GLY A 43 9.64 16.25 -11.42
N SER A 44 9.44 15.11 -10.75
CA SER A 44 9.58 13.76 -11.32
C SER A 44 8.23 13.06 -11.53
N GLU A 45 8.15 12.22 -12.57
CA GLU A 45 6.95 11.42 -12.84
C GLU A 45 7.03 10.08 -12.10
N TYR A 46 5.95 9.75 -11.39
CA TYR A 46 5.75 8.50 -10.68
C TYR A 46 4.46 7.82 -11.15
N TYR A 47 4.34 6.52 -10.88
CA TYR A 47 3.13 5.73 -11.07
C TYR A 47 2.60 5.30 -9.72
N ALA A 48 1.29 5.48 -9.52
CA ALA A 48 0.57 5.03 -8.35
C ALA A 48 -0.57 4.09 -8.79
N PRO A 49 -0.87 3.02 -8.02
CA PRO A 49 -2.02 2.18 -8.31
C PRO A 49 -3.30 3.01 -8.22
N CYS A 50 -4.18 2.86 -9.21
CA CYS A 50 -5.47 3.53 -9.30
C CYS A 50 -6.60 2.53 -9.58
N GLU A 51 -7.84 2.97 -9.43
CA GLU A 51 -9.00 2.21 -9.88
C GLU A 51 -9.16 2.36 -11.40
N GLY A 52 -9.65 1.31 -12.08
CA GLY A 52 -9.77 1.29 -13.54
C GLY A 52 -10.77 2.30 -14.12
N GLY A 53 -11.57 2.95 -13.28
CA GLY A 53 -12.51 4.01 -13.66
C GLY A 53 -11.95 5.43 -13.56
N GLU A 54 -10.72 5.63 -13.05
CA GLU A 54 -10.16 6.97 -12.92
C GLU A 54 -9.61 7.50 -14.27
N PRO A 55 -9.80 8.81 -14.58
CA PRO A 55 -9.21 9.41 -15.76
C PRO A 55 -7.67 9.34 -15.71
N GLY A 56 -7.08 8.78 -16.76
CA GLY A 56 -5.63 8.54 -16.84
C GLY A 56 -5.17 7.23 -16.18
N ALA A 57 -6.09 6.33 -15.85
CA ALA A 57 -5.79 4.95 -15.48
C ALA A 57 -5.24 4.19 -16.70
N ILE A 58 -4.01 3.70 -16.57
CA ILE A 58 -3.37 2.90 -17.60
C ILE A 58 -3.40 1.45 -17.14
N ALA A 59 -4.04 0.58 -17.91
CA ALA A 59 -4.08 -0.86 -17.66
C ALA A 59 -2.66 -1.44 -17.82
N MET A 60 -1.95 -1.61 -16.71
CA MET A 60 -0.60 -2.15 -16.66
C MET A 60 -0.33 -2.83 -15.32
N THR A 61 0.57 -3.81 -15.32
CA THR A 61 1.03 -4.46 -14.09
C THR A 61 2.25 -3.73 -13.53
N TRP A 62 2.43 -3.74 -12.22
CA TRP A 62 3.60 -3.16 -11.53
C TRP A 62 4.96 -3.56 -12.12
N LYS A 63 5.08 -4.77 -12.70
CA LYS A 63 6.30 -5.26 -13.36
C LYS A 63 6.75 -4.38 -14.54
N LYS A 64 5.82 -3.66 -15.17
CA LYS A 64 6.10 -2.74 -16.28
C LYS A 64 6.42 -1.31 -15.83
N VAL A 65 6.29 -1.02 -14.54
CA VAL A 65 6.62 0.30 -13.96
C VAL A 65 8.13 0.36 -13.69
N PRO A 66 8.85 1.37 -14.19
CA PRO A 66 10.27 1.56 -13.87
C PRO A 66 10.46 1.68 -12.34
N PRO A 67 11.38 0.92 -11.70
CA PRO A 67 11.49 0.84 -10.23
C PRO A 67 11.81 2.19 -9.57
N LYS A 68 12.46 3.13 -10.29
CA LYS A 68 12.73 4.50 -9.81
C LYS A 68 11.50 5.43 -9.82
N ARG A 69 10.35 4.98 -10.34
CA ARG A 69 9.15 5.79 -10.54
C ARG A 69 7.92 5.24 -9.83
N LEU A 70 8.05 4.28 -8.93
CA LEU A 70 6.92 3.76 -8.16
C LEU A 70 6.79 4.55 -6.84
N ARG A 71 5.64 5.19 -6.58
CA ARG A 71 5.40 5.92 -5.32
C ARG A 71 4.53 5.08 -4.38
N SER A 72 5.12 4.62 -3.28
CA SER A 72 4.38 4.19 -2.10
C SER A 72 3.80 5.45 -1.43
N ARG A 73 2.47 5.55 -1.33
CA ARG A 73 1.81 6.68 -0.66
C ARG A 73 2.12 6.58 0.83
N ARG A 74 2.99 7.47 1.31
CA ARG A 74 3.19 7.76 2.73
C ARG A 74 1.91 8.33 3.32
#